data_AF-A0AAD8Y4L7-F1
#
_entry.id   AF-A0AAD8Y4L7-F1
#
_cell.length_a   1.000
_cell.length_b   1.000
_cell.length_c   1.000
_cell.angle_alpha   90.00
_cell.angle_beta   90.00
_cell.angle_gamma   90.00
#
_symmetry.space_group_name_H-M   'P 1'
#
loop_
_entity.id
_entity.type
_entity.pdbx_description
1 polymer ?
#
loop_
_entity_poly.entity_id
_entity_poly.type
_entity_poly.pdbx_seq_one_letter_code
_entity_poly.pdbx_strand_id
1 'polypeptide(L)'
;MENVSAPRKYADKEAFVTGHDGTTPLEIFLLCLAVPIGLRLHSKLTSCVSHTNKRYYWIEIAIEFATLILPNLLLQTSLLPYIIGPSALHVCMSILSYILPHHHKQSHQNKVNNNNIINRPPFLTVHRATIYIQTAIAILAVDFPIFPRRYCKTEVGGYGWMDLGAASFIIIAGWSSSSSSTASNNNMSTMKSMKKAVIKCAPLLLLGIIRLITIKGVEYQEHVSEYGVHWNFFFTLCCVEGSMVAWKHIKGRHFSLTLPWDGMLACLLMMVYQLYLSIGGGQDFIENGPRQCSSDDSNWLSLCSAFVANREGILGIIGYLSLRLLSESMARYCIWPKVDASTITELRQWRLLIASVAFWAAHFFLTGVLGVSNSRRSTNIPFILWSMAQNTSVLCLIHFAMTSMGEPVQAAPRLFMSINRSGLPVFFVSNILTGLVNLLVDTIHSSNEKAMLVLSVYLMAVCALSQLLDKLFDKKRVADKKVD
;
A
#
# COMPACT_ATOMS: atom_id res chain seq x y z
N MET A 1 38.02 9.37 15.08
CA MET A 1 36.79 9.55 14.27
C MET A 1 37.24 9.58 12.82
N GLU A 2 37.36 8.42 12.20
CA GLU A 2 37.73 8.35 10.78
C GLU A 2 36.56 8.87 9.95
N ASN A 3 36.85 9.87 9.11
CA ASN A 3 35.96 10.29 8.04
C ASN A 3 35.81 9.12 7.06
N VAL A 4 34.85 8.24 7.32
CA VAL A 4 34.36 7.28 6.33
C VAL A 4 33.86 8.13 5.17
N SER A 5 34.56 8.05 4.03
CA SER A 5 34.15 8.75 2.81
C SER A 5 32.69 8.38 2.50
N ALA A 6 31.87 9.37 2.17
CA ALA A 6 30.46 9.20 1.82
C ALA A 6 30.19 7.93 0.96
N PRO A 7 30.95 7.62 -0.11
CA PRO A 7 30.75 6.40 -0.91
C PRO A 7 30.85 5.09 -0.13
N ARG A 8 31.70 4.98 0.90
CA ARG A 8 31.88 3.75 1.69
C ARG A 8 30.67 3.47 2.58
N LYS A 9 30.11 4.52 3.22
CA LYS A 9 28.88 4.41 4.03
C LYS A 9 27.67 3.94 3.20
N TYR A 10 27.60 4.31 1.92
CA TYR A 10 26.51 3.88 1.03
C TYR A 10 26.68 2.44 0.54
N ALA A 11 27.89 2.02 0.18
CA ALA A 11 28.15 0.62 -0.20
C ALA A 11 27.84 -0.34 0.97
N ASP A 12 28.16 0.05 2.20
CA ASP A 12 27.83 -0.72 3.40
C ASP A 12 26.30 -0.81 3.62
N LYS A 13 25.56 0.27 3.34
CA LYS A 13 24.08 0.27 3.36
C LYS A 13 23.48 -0.63 2.30
N GLU A 14 24.04 -0.60 1.09
CA GLU A 14 23.58 -1.44 -0.02
C GLU A 14 23.78 -2.92 0.32
N ALA A 15 25.00 -3.29 0.71
CA ALA A 15 25.34 -4.65 1.13
C ALA A 15 24.46 -5.15 2.29
N PHE A 16 24.05 -4.24 3.19
CA PHE A 16 23.22 -4.56 4.35
C PHE A 16 21.76 -4.94 4.00
N VAL A 17 21.26 -4.54 2.83
CA VAL A 17 19.87 -4.78 2.39
C VAL A 17 19.75 -5.69 1.16
N THR A 18 20.87 -6.17 0.61
CA THR A 18 20.95 -7.10 -0.53
C THR A 18 21.06 -8.56 -0.13
N GLY A 19 20.73 -9.47 -1.06
CA GLY A 19 20.97 -10.90 -0.97
C GLY A 19 19.94 -11.70 -0.14
N HIS A 20 18.70 -11.20 -0.01
CA HIS A 20 17.67 -11.84 0.82
C HIS A 20 16.63 -12.59 -0.02
N ASP A 21 16.40 -13.87 0.33
CA ASP A 21 15.39 -14.74 -0.31
C ASP A 21 13.96 -14.55 0.25
N GLY A 22 13.79 -13.60 1.16
CA GLY A 22 12.53 -13.27 1.79
C GLY A 22 12.09 -14.29 2.86
N THR A 23 10.78 -14.44 3.02
CA THR A 23 10.13 -15.37 3.93
C THR A 23 8.96 -16.11 3.24
N THR A 24 8.02 -16.65 4.00
CA THR A 24 6.81 -17.32 3.53
C THR A 24 5.64 -16.34 3.38
N PRO A 25 4.70 -16.60 2.46
CA PRO A 25 3.55 -15.73 2.28
C PRO A 25 2.62 -15.73 3.50
N LEU A 26 2.58 -16.81 4.28
CA LEU A 26 1.78 -16.89 5.51
C LEU A 26 2.37 -16.09 6.67
N GLU A 27 3.71 -16.03 6.79
CA GLU A 27 4.35 -15.16 7.79
C GLU A 27 3.99 -13.69 7.54
N ILE A 28 4.03 -13.25 6.28
CA ILE A 28 3.63 -11.90 5.89
C ILE A 28 2.14 -11.64 6.20
N PHE A 29 1.28 -12.65 5.99
CA PHE A 29 -0.12 -12.54 6.35
C PHE A 29 -0.32 -12.37 7.86
N LEU A 30 0.46 -13.08 8.69
CA LEU A 30 0.42 -12.99 10.15
C LEU A 30 0.74 -11.57 10.64
N LEU A 31 1.67 -10.85 9.99
CA LEU A 31 1.99 -9.45 10.31
C LEU A 31 0.75 -8.55 10.13
N CYS A 32 -0.03 -8.79 9.08
CA CYS A 32 -1.21 -7.98 8.77
C CYS A 32 -2.38 -8.18 9.76
N LEU A 33 -2.40 -9.27 10.54
CA LEU A 33 -3.49 -9.56 11.49
C LEU A 33 -3.56 -8.55 12.66
N ALA A 34 -2.50 -7.77 12.89
CA ALA A 34 -2.48 -6.78 13.98
C ALA A 34 -3.57 -5.73 13.82
N VAL A 35 -3.94 -5.39 12.59
CA VAL A 35 -4.95 -4.36 12.33
C VAL A 35 -6.36 -4.81 12.69
N PRO A 36 -6.92 -5.91 12.13
CA PRO A 36 -8.27 -6.34 12.49
C PRO A 36 -8.42 -6.66 13.99
N ILE A 37 -7.38 -7.23 14.62
CA ILE A 37 -7.38 -7.49 16.07
C ILE A 37 -7.27 -6.19 16.86
N GLY A 38 -6.35 -5.29 16.46
CA GLY A 38 -6.17 -3.98 17.07
C GLY A 38 -7.41 -3.10 16.99
N LEU A 39 -8.20 -3.18 15.91
CA LEU A 39 -9.48 -2.46 15.78
C LEU A 39 -10.51 -2.92 16.82
N ARG A 40 -10.61 -4.23 17.05
CA ARG A 40 -11.50 -4.78 18.10
C ARG A 40 -11.08 -4.29 19.47
N LEU A 41 -9.79 -4.35 19.77
CA LEU A 41 -9.23 -3.85 21.03
C LEU A 41 -9.45 -2.33 21.19
N HIS A 42 -9.20 -1.55 20.14
CA HIS A 42 -9.43 -0.11 20.09
C HIS A 42 -10.87 0.25 20.44
N SER A 43 -11.85 -0.42 19.81
CA SER A 43 -13.27 -0.17 20.04
C SER A 43 -13.67 -0.42 21.49
N LYS A 44 -13.20 -1.55 22.06
CA LYS A 44 -13.43 -1.91 23.46
C LYS A 44 -12.83 -0.90 24.43
N LEU A 45 -11.54 -0.56 24.26
CA LEU A 45 -10.86 0.42 25.11
C LEU A 45 -11.50 1.80 25.03
N THR A 46 -11.90 2.23 23.84
CA THR A 46 -12.56 3.53 23.65
C THR A 46 -13.93 3.57 24.32
N SER A 47 -14.68 2.47 24.31
CA SER A 47 -15.98 2.37 25.01
C SER A 47 -15.86 2.53 26.54
N CYS A 48 -14.73 2.13 27.11
CA CYS A 48 -14.42 2.28 28.54
C CYS A 48 -14.12 3.74 28.93
N VAL A 49 -13.69 4.60 28.00
CA VAL A 49 -13.35 6.00 28.29
C VAL A 49 -14.61 6.87 28.34
N SER A 50 -14.66 7.85 29.26
CA SER A 50 -15.75 8.83 29.33
C SER A 50 -15.53 10.01 28.37
N HIS A 51 -16.52 10.30 27.53
CA HIS A 51 -16.53 11.45 26.60
C HIS A 51 -16.62 12.82 27.30
N THR A 52 -16.95 12.87 28.58
CA THR A 52 -17.07 14.13 29.34
C THR A 52 -15.73 14.77 29.69
N ASN A 53 -14.63 14.06 29.46
CA ASN A 53 -13.30 14.57 29.76
C ASN A 53 -12.83 15.53 28.65
N LYS A 54 -12.42 16.77 29.00
CA LYS A 54 -11.79 17.71 28.06
C LYS A 54 -10.53 17.13 27.39
N ARG A 55 -9.92 16.12 28.01
CA ARG A 55 -8.75 15.38 27.47
C ARG A 55 -9.11 14.19 26.58
N TYR A 56 -10.41 13.91 26.35
CA TYR A 56 -10.88 12.75 25.58
C TYR A 56 -10.18 12.64 24.22
N TYR A 57 -10.01 13.75 23.51
CA TYR A 57 -9.32 13.80 22.21
C TYR A 57 -7.91 13.20 22.26
N TRP A 58 -7.11 13.56 23.26
CA TRP A 58 -5.73 13.08 23.40
C TRP A 58 -5.67 11.62 23.88
N ILE A 59 -6.61 11.22 24.74
CA ILE A 59 -6.72 9.83 25.21
C ILE A 59 -7.09 8.90 24.06
N GLU A 60 -8.04 9.30 23.21
CA GLU A 60 -8.44 8.53 22.03
C GLU A 60 -7.28 8.36 21.05
N ILE A 61 -6.50 9.41 20.78
CA ILE A 61 -5.29 9.33 19.94
C ILE A 61 -4.25 8.38 20.57
N ALA A 62 -4.06 8.45 21.88
CA ALA A 62 -3.13 7.57 22.58
C ALA A 62 -3.57 6.09 22.48
N ILE A 63 -4.87 5.82 22.63
CA ILE A 63 -5.45 4.47 22.44
C ILE A 63 -5.27 4.01 21.00
N GLU A 64 -5.56 4.87 20.01
CA GLU A 64 -5.34 4.54 18.58
C GLU A 64 -3.86 4.21 18.31
N PHE A 65 -2.92 5.00 18.84
CA PHE A 65 -1.50 4.72 18.68
C PHE A 65 -1.12 3.38 19.33
N ALA A 66 -1.54 3.15 20.57
CA ALA A 66 -1.21 1.94 21.33
C ALA A 66 -1.81 0.65 20.74
N THR A 67 -2.98 0.74 20.12
CA THR A 67 -3.71 -0.44 19.60
C THR A 67 -3.55 -0.67 18.10
N LEU A 68 -3.29 0.38 17.31
CA LEU A 68 -3.26 0.29 15.85
C LEU A 68 -1.90 0.62 15.23
N ILE A 69 -0.98 1.27 15.93
CA ILE A 69 0.33 1.65 15.38
C ILE A 69 1.45 0.86 16.06
N LEU A 70 1.50 0.90 17.38
CA LEU A 70 2.55 0.25 18.16
C LEU A 70 2.65 -1.26 17.89
N PRO A 71 1.55 -2.04 17.80
CA PRO A 71 1.65 -3.46 17.47
C PRO A 71 2.27 -3.70 16.09
N ASN A 72 1.93 -2.85 15.11
CA ASN A 72 2.49 -2.95 13.76
C ASN A 72 3.98 -2.59 13.73
N LEU A 73 4.42 -1.62 14.54
CA LEU A 73 5.85 -1.34 14.72
C LEU A 73 6.57 -2.57 15.31
N LEU A 74 6.05 -3.12 16.42
CA LEU A 74 6.67 -4.26 17.09
C LEU A 74 6.79 -5.49 16.17
N LEU A 75 5.73 -5.78 15.40
CA LEU A 75 5.70 -6.92 14.49
C LEU A 75 6.69 -6.82 13.33
N GLN A 76 7.01 -5.61 12.86
CA GLN A 76 8.02 -5.41 11.82
C GLN A 76 9.46 -5.45 12.35
N THR A 77 9.65 -5.63 13.66
CA THR A 77 10.98 -5.63 14.30
C THR A 77 11.34 -7.00 14.85
N SER A 78 12.64 -7.26 15.02
CA SER A 78 13.21 -8.47 15.60
C SER A 78 13.15 -8.50 17.13
N LEU A 79 12.41 -7.58 17.77
CA LEU A 79 12.20 -7.60 19.22
C LEU A 79 11.44 -8.84 19.68
N LEU A 80 10.55 -9.32 18.82
CA LEU A 80 9.70 -10.46 19.10
C LEU A 80 10.36 -11.74 18.57
N PRO A 81 10.39 -12.84 19.36
CA PRO A 81 10.90 -14.12 18.90
C PRO A 81 10.19 -14.60 17.63
N TYR A 82 10.92 -15.34 16.78
CA TYR A 82 10.43 -15.79 15.48
C TYR A 82 9.10 -16.56 15.59
N ILE A 83 8.06 -16.06 14.88
CA ILE A 83 6.67 -16.56 14.81
C ILE A 83 5.91 -16.56 16.16
N ILE A 84 6.53 -17.05 17.23
CA ILE A 84 5.96 -17.13 18.58
C ILE A 84 5.60 -15.74 19.09
N GLY A 85 6.50 -14.76 18.93
CA GLY A 85 6.27 -13.40 19.41
C GLY A 85 5.08 -12.72 18.74
N PRO A 86 5.01 -12.66 17.38
CA PRO A 86 3.83 -12.17 16.68
C PRO A 86 2.52 -12.85 17.09
N SER A 87 2.55 -14.18 17.21
CA SER A 87 1.37 -14.96 17.59
C SER A 87 0.94 -14.64 19.04
N ALA A 88 1.88 -14.57 19.97
CA ALA A 88 1.63 -14.21 21.37
C ALA A 88 1.05 -12.80 21.51
N LEU A 89 1.57 -11.83 20.74
CA LEU A 89 1.02 -10.47 20.72
C LEU A 89 -0.44 -10.45 20.24
N HIS A 90 -0.76 -11.15 19.15
CA HIS A 90 -2.12 -11.26 18.64
C HIS A 90 -3.07 -11.93 19.63
N VAL A 91 -2.63 -13.01 20.28
CA VAL A 91 -3.40 -13.71 21.32
C VAL A 91 -3.63 -12.78 22.51
N CYS A 92 -2.60 -12.06 22.98
CA CYS A 92 -2.72 -11.10 24.07
C CYS A 92 -3.73 -9.99 23.77
N MET A 93 -3.63 -9.36 22.59
CA MET A 93 -4.59 -8.33 22.16
C MET A 93 -6.01 -8.88 22.06
N SER A 94 -6.17 -10.12 21.57
CA SER A 94 -7.46 -10.78 21.44
C SER A 94 -8.09 -11.08 22.81
N ILE A 95 -7.31 -11.66 23.73
CA ILE A 95 -7.74 -11.92 25.12
C ILE A 95 -8.14 -10.61 25.81
N LEU A 96 -7.32 -9.56 25.69
CA LEU A 96 -7.63 -8.26 26.27
C LEU A 96 -8.94 -7.68 25.69
N SER A 97 -9.16 -7.80 24.38
CA SER A 97 -10.41 -7.35 23.74
C SER A 97 -11.65 -8.14 24.20
N TYR A 98 -11.48 -9.40 24.60
CA TYR A 98 -12.54 -10.27 25.10
C TYR A 98 -12.88 -9.96 26.57
N ILE A 99 -11.87 -9.77 27.41
CA ILE A 99 -12.04 -9.48 28.84
C ILE A 99 -12.67 -8.09 29.07
N LEU A 100 -12.34 -7.11 28.21
CA LEU A 100 -12.84 -5.75 28.38
C LEU A 100 -14.37 -5.68 28.22
N PRO A 101 -15.08 -5.08 29.19
CA PRO A 101 -16.54 -5.00 29.16
C PRO A 101 -17.01 -4.20 27.96
N HIS A 102 -18.06 -4.68 27.30
CA HIS A 102 -18.72 -3.90 26.26
C HIS A 102 -19.72 -2.93 26.89
N HIS A 103 -19.31 -1.68 27.12
CA HIS A 103 -20.27 -0.65 27.49
C HIS A 103 -20.98 -0.15 26.23
N HIS A 104 -22.22 -0.59 26.04
CA HIS A 104 -23.09 -0.11 24.97
C HIS A 104 -23.46 1.36 25.24
N LYS A 105 -22.62 2.29 24.78
CA LYS A 105 -22.94 3.71 24.84
C LYS A 105 -23.62 4.10 23.54
N GLN A 106 -24.89 4.49 23.64
CA GLN A 106 -25.52 5.32 22.60
C GLN A 106 -24.66 6.57 22.46
N SER A 107 -23.77 6.61 21.46
CA SER A 107 -23.19 7.88 21.08
C SER A 107 -24.37 8.73 20.59
N HIS A 108 -24.68 9.81 21.31
CA HIS A 108 -25.37 10.95 20.71
C HIS A 108 -24.47 11.45 19.58
N GLN A 109 -24.58 10.80 18.42
CA GLN A 109 -24.22 11.42 17.18
C GLN A 109 -25.15 12.62 17.09
N ASN A 110 -24.60 13.81 17.28
CA ASN A 110 -25.07 14.91 16.45
C ASN A 110 -25.23 14.31 15.07
N LYS A 111 -26.46 14.34 14.54
CA LYS A 111 -26.72 14.21 13.11
C LYS A 111 -25.83 15.25 12.44
N VAL A 112 -24.55 14.92 12.22
CA VAL A 112 -23.73 15.60 11.25
C VAL A 112 -24.51 15.34 9.99
N ASN A 113 -25.17 16.39 9.49
CA ASN A 113 -25.97 16.36 8.29
C ASN A 113 -25.32 15.41 7.27
N ASN A 114 -25.93 14.24 7.10
CA ASN A 114 -25.44 13.14 6.27
C ASN A 114 -25.41 13.49 4.77
N ASN A 115 -25.61 14.77 4.45
CA ASN A 115 -25.61 15.32 3.10
C ASN A 115 -24.20 15.65 2.61
N ASN A 116 -23.13 15.40 3.38
CA ASN A 116 -21.76 15.62 2.94
C ASN A 116 -20.91 14.34 2.99
N ILE A 117 -20.99 13.56 1.92
CA ILE A 117 -19.87 12.83 1.29
C ILE A 117 -19.06 11.92 2.25
N ILE A 118 -19.59 10.73 2.55
CA ILE A 118 -18.72 9.56 2.67
C ILE A 118 -19.05 8.62 1.52
N ASN A 119 -18.55 8.96 0.32
CA ASN A 119 -18.61 8.08 -0.85
C ASN A 119 -17.74 6.81 -0.70
N ARG A 120 -17.11 6.55 0.46
CA ARG A 120 -16.16 5.44 0.67
C ARG A 120 -16.44 4.69 1.99
N PRO A 121 -16.71 3.37 1.96
CA PRO A 121 -16.91 2.58 3.16
C PRO A 121 -15.78 2.72 4.19
N PRO A 122 -16.11 2.74 5.49
CA PRO A 122 -15.13 2.88 6.58
C PRO A 122 -14.02 1.82 6.55
N PHE A 123 -14.36 0.56 6.30
CA PHE A 123 -13.37 -0.54 6.25
C PHE A 123 -12.31 -0.34 5.16
N LEU A 124 -12.68 0.27 4.03
CA LEU A 124 -11.73 0.61 2.96
C LEU A 124 -10.82 1.77 3.37
N THR A 125 -11.33 2.74 4.14
CA THR A 125 -10.51 3.81 4.74
C THR A 125 -9.49 3.25 5.72
N VAL A 126 -9.89 2.29 6.55
CA VAL A 126 -9.01 1.64 7.53
C VAL A 126 -7.88 0.86 6.86
N HIS A 127 -8.20 0.07 5.83
CA HIS A 127 -7.17 -0.66 5.09
C HIS A 127 -6.20 0.29 4.38
N ARG A 128 -6.70 1.37 3.77
CA ARG A 128 -5.84 2.38 3.12
C ARG A 128 -4.86 3.00 4.11
N ALA A 129 -5.35 3.44 5.27
CA ALA A 129 -4.49 3.99 6.33
C ALA A 129 -3.44 2.99 6.81
N THR A 130 -3.83 1.72 6.93
CA THR A 130 -2.90 0.63 7.25
C THR A 130 -1.74 0.56 6.29
N ILE A 131 -1.99 0.57 4.97
CA ILE A 131 -0.91 0.51 3.98
C ILE A 131 0.07 1.69 4.13
N TYR A 132 -0.44 2.91 4.37
CA TYR A 132 0.43 4.07 4.63
C TYR A 132 1.30 3.88 5.88
N ILE A 133 0.71 3.44 6.99
CA ILE A 133 1.43 3.24 8.26
C ILE A 133 2.46 2.13 8.12
N GLN A 134 2.06 0.96 7.61
CA GLN A 134 2.94 -0.19 7.41
C GLN A 134 4.12 0.17 6.51
N THR A 135 3.87 0.93 5.43
CA THR A 135 4.93 1.41 4.55
C THR A 135 5.83 2.41 5.26
N ALA A 136 5.27 3.37 6.00
CA ALA A 136 6.05 4.37 6.73
C ALA A 136 7.00 3.72 7.76
N ILE A 137 6.55 2.66 8.44
CA ILE A 137 7.40 1.85 9.33
C ILE A 137 8.51 1.20 8.51
N ALA A 138 8.16 0.43 7.47
CA ALA A 138 9.11 -0.39 6.72
C ALA A 138 10.22 0.43 6.03
N ILE A 139 9.89 1.58 5.44
CA ILE A 139 10.86 2.40 4.69
C ILE A 139 11.97 2.98 5.57
N LEU A 140 11.70 3.19 6.88
CA LEU A 140 12.72 3.65 7.82
C LEU A 140 13.32 2.49 8.61
N ALA A 141 12.51 1.51 9.01
CA ALA A 141 12.96 0.38 9.81
C ALA A 141 14.04 -0.45 9.09
N VAL A 142 13.94 -0.61 7.76
CA VAL A 142 14.90 -1.38 6.96
C VAL A 142 16.36 -0.94 7.16
N ASP A 143 16.59 0.34 7.44
CA ASP A 143 17.92 0.92 7.65
C ASP A 143 18.54 0.57 9.02
N PHE A 144 17.76 -0.04 9.93
CA PHE A 144 18.20 -0.45 11.27
C PHE A 144 18.36 -1.97 11.38
N PRO A 145 19.36 -2.48 12.13
CA PRO A 145 19.53 -3.92 12.42
C PRO A 145 18.31 -4.61 13.02
N ILE A 146 17.50 -3.86 13.75
CA ILE A 146 16.28 -4.37 14.38
C ILE A 146 15.21 -4.80 13.37
N PHE A 147 15.29 -4.38 12.11
CA PHE A 147 14.38 -4.87 11.08
C PHE A 147 14.86 -6.22 10.54
N PRO A 148 14.05 -7.29 10.61
CA PRO A 148 14.43 -8.60 10.14
C PRO A 148 14.80 -8.58 8.66
N ARG A 149 15.99 -9.08 8.31
CA ARG A 149 16.48 -9.05 6.93
C ARG A 149 15.58 -9.82 5.94
N ARG A 150 14.92 -10.89 6.39
CA ARG A 150 13.90 -11.62 5.61
C ARG A 150 12.67 -10.80 5.20
N TYR A 151 12.45 -9.63 5.81
CA TYR A 151 11.37 -8.71 5.44
C TYR A 151 11.81 -7.70 4.37
N CYS A 152 13.10 -7.65 4.05
CA CYS A 152 13.63 -6.84 2.97
C CYS A 152 13.09 -7.28 1.61
N LYS A 153 13.38 -6.47 0.61
CA LYS A 153 13.01 -6.72 -0.78
C LYS A 153 13.73 -7.98 -1.30
N THR A 154 13.01 -8.83 -2.04
CA THR A 154 13.58 -10.05 -2.64
C THR A 154 14.28 -9.75 -3.97
N GLU A 155 15.41 -10.39 -4.25
CA GLU A 155 16.22 -10.08 -5.45
C GLU A 155 15.89 -10.89 -6.70
N VAL A 156 15.62 -12.19 -6.55
CA VAL A 156 15.29 -13.09 -7.66
C VAL A 156 13.84 -13.55 -7.52
N GLY A 157 13.56 -14.26 -6.43
CA GLY A 157 12.20 -14.63 -6.06
C GLY A 157 12.08 -14.87 -4.57
N GLY A 158 10.84 -15.03 -4.12
CA GLY A 158 10.51 -15.21 -2.70
C GLY A 158 9.45 -14.23 -2.23
N TYR A 159 9.29 -14.07 -0.92
CA TYR A 159 8.28 -13.19 -0.34
C TYR A 159 8.88 -12.23 0.68
N GLY A 160 9.07 -10.98 0.30
CA GLY A 160 9.47 -9.90 1.21
C GLY A 160 8.27 -9.10 1.72
N TRP A 161 8.31 -8.65 2.98
CA TRP A 161 7.30 -7.70 3.49
C TRP A 161 7.30 -6.40 2.67
N MET A 162 8.50 -5.90 2.34
CA MET A 162 8.68 -4.72 1.51
C MET A 162 8.23 -4.92 0.05
N ASP A 163 8.05 -6.16 -0.40
CA ASP A 163 7.62 -6.43 -1.77
C ASP A 163 6.15 -6.04 -2.01
N LEU A 164 5.31 -6.13 -0.97
CA LEU A 164 3.88 -5.82 -1.05
C LEU A 164 3.57 -4.33 -1.19
N GLY A 165 4.48 -3.43 -0.79
CA GLY A 165 4.18 -1.99 -0.66
C GLY A 165 3.64 -1.38 -1.96
N ALA A 166 4.43 -1.46 -3.03
CA ALA A 166 4.07 -0.91 -4.34
C ALA A 166 2.77 -1.51 -4.89
N ALA A 167 2.62 -2.84 -4.81
CA ALA A 167 1.42 -3.53 -5.26
C ALA A 167 0.17 -3.10 -4.45
N SER A 168 0.31 -2.97 -3.13
CA SER A 168 -0.79 -2.57 -2.23
C SER A 168 -1.28 -1.15 -2.54
N PHE A 169 -0.38 -0.21 -2.89
CA PHE A 169 -0.76 1.13 -3.34
C PHE A 169 -1.59 1.11 -4.64
N ILE A 170 -1.22 0.26 -5.59
CA ILE A 170 -1.96 0.07 -6.85
C ILE A 170 -3.34 -0.54 -6.60
N ILE A 171 -3.41 -1.53 -5.70
CA ILE A 171 -4.67 -2.19 -5.32
C ILE A 171 -5.64 -1.19 -4.68
N ILE A 172 -5.19 -0.39 -3.70
CA ILE A 172 -6.08 0.60 -3.07
C ILE A 172 -6.48 1.74 -4.00
N ALA A 173 -5.64 2.08 -4.99
CA ALA A 173 -6.00 3.00 -6.05
C ALA A 173 -7.13 2.42 -6.91
N GLY A 174 -7.05 1.13 -7.26
CA GLY A 174 -8.10 0.41 -7.98
C GLY A 174 -9.42 0.29 -7.24
N TRP A 175 -9.36 -0.08 -5.96
CA TRP A 175 -10.55 -0.16 -5.11
C TRP A 175 -11.23 1.18 -4.87
N SER A 176 -10.46 2.27 -4.90
CA SER A 176 -10.99 3.61 -4.70
C SER A 176 -11.55 4.22 -5.99
N SER A 177 -10.99 3.88 -7.16
CA SER A 177 -11.49 4.39 -8.44
C SER A 177 -12.75 3.68 -8.90
N SER A 178 -13.00 2.43 -8.48
CA SER A 178 -14.21 1.69 -8.84
C SER A 178 -15.49 2.40 -8.41
N SER A 179 -15.49 3.06 -7.24
CA SER A 179 -16.62 3.84 -6.73
C SER A 179 -17.08 4.92 -7.72
N SER A 180 -16.12 5.64 -8.32
CA SER A 180 -16.38 6.72 -9.28
C SER A 180 -16.84 6.23 -10.66
N SER A 181 -16.48 5.00 -11.05
CA SER A 181 -16.91 4.40 -12.31
C SER A 181 -18.39 4.01 -12.29
N THR A 182 -18.95 3.67 -11.12
CA THR A 182 -20.37 3.32 -10.97
C THR A 182 -21.30 4.53 -11.11
N ALA A 183 -20.79 5.74 -10.86
CA ALA A 183 -21.55 7.00 -10.92
C ALA A 183 -21.30 7.82 -12.20
N SER A 184 -20.44 7.36 -13.12
CA SER A 184 -20.06 8.16 -14.29
C SER A 184 -21.11 8.10 -15.39
N ASN A 185 -21.63 9.27 -15.76
CA ASN A 185 -22.37 9.49 -17.01
C ASN A 185 -21.51 9.07 -18.22
N ASN A 186 -22.09 8.30 -19.14
CA ASN A 186 -21.40 7.69 -20.28
C ASN A 186 -20.86 8.70 -21.32
N ASN A 187 -21.18 9.99 -21.18
CA ASN A 187 -20.81 11.04 -22.16
C ASN A 187 -19.68 11.94 -21.66
N MET A 188 -18.55 11.36 -21.24
CA MET A 188 -17.35 12.15 -20.96
C MET A 188 -16.68 12.59 -22.28
N SER A 189 -16.56 13.90 -22.51
CA SER A 189 -15.84 14.40 -23.68
C SER A 189 -14.34 14.07 -23.63
N THR A 190 -13.71 13.94 -24.79
CA THR A 190 -12.26 13.66 -24.91
C THR A 190 -11.42 14.68 -24.12
N MET A 191 -11.79 15.96 -24.18
CA MET A 191 -11.11 17.04 -23.45
C MET A 191 -11.18 16.86 -21.92
N LYS A 192 -12.34 16.44 -21.39
CA LYS A 192 -12.48 16.14 -19.96
C LYS A 192 -11.65 14.92 -19.54
N SER A 193 -11.55 13.91 -20.41
CA SER A 193 -10.69 12.74 -20.18
C SER A 193 -9.21 13.12 -20.14
N MET A 194 -8.74 13.93 -21.10
CA MET A 194 -7.36 14.43 -21.13
C MET A 194 -7.04 15.29 -19.90
N LYS A 195 -7.93 16.21 -19.51
CA LYS A 195 -7.76 16.99 -18.28
C LYS A 195 -7.65 16.08 -17.04
N LYS A 196 -8.46 15.03 -16.98
CA LYS A 196 -8.41 14.04 -15.88
C LYS A 196 -7.09 13.25 -15.87
N ALA A 197 -6.56 12.90 -17.04
CA ALA A 197 -5.23 12.28 -17.16
C ALA A 197 -4.15 13.21 -16.63
N VAL A 198 -4.13 14.47 -17.06
CA VAL A 198 -3.14 15.47 -16.61
C VAL A 198 -3.19 15.66 -15.10
N ILE A 199 -4.37 15.83 -14.52
CA ILE A 199 -4.54 16.01 -13.06
C ILE A 199 -4.01 14.79 -12.27
N LYS A 200 -4.14 13.58 -12.82
CA LYS A 200 -3.64 12.36 -12.19
C LYS A 200 -2.14 12.14 -12.39
N CYS A 201 -1.63 12.41 -13.59
CA CYS A 201 -0.26 12.13 -13.95
C CYS A 201 0.71 13.21 -13.47
N ALA A 202 0.33 14.49 -13.50
CA ALA A 202 1.24 15.59 -13.19
C ALA A 202 1.87 15.51 -11.78
N PRO A 203 1.12 15.23 -10.70
CA PRO A 203 1.72 15.09 -9.38
C PRO A 203 2.68 13.90 -9.30
N LEU A 204 2.36 12.79 -10.00
CA LEU A 204 3.20 11.59 -10.01
C LEU A 204 4.49 11.82 -10.80
N LEU A 205 4.42 12.48 -11.95
CA LEU A 205 5.59 12.88 -12.72
C LEU A 205 6.49 13.81 -11.93
N LEU A 206 5.91 14.82 -11.27
CA LEU A 206 6.66 15.74 -10.42
C LEU A 206 7.38 14.99 -9.29
N LEU A 207 6.69 14.07 -8.60
CA LEU A 207 7.29 13.24 -7.56
C LEU A 207 8.39 12.32 -8.11
N GLY A 208 8.19 11.75 -9.30
CA GLY A 208 9.19 10.92 -9.97
C GLY A 208 10.45 11.71 -10.32
N ILE A 209 10.30 12.95 -10.80
CA ILE A 209 11.42 13.85 -11.12
C ILE A 209 12.15 14.27 -9.84
N ILE A 210 11.42 14.71 -8.81
CA ILE A 210 12.03 15.08 -7.52
C ILE A 210 12.85 13.91 -6.98
N ARG A 211 12.27 12.70 -6.94
CA ARG A 211 12.97 11.50 -6.47
C ARG A 211 14.24 11.23 -7.27
N LEU A 212 14.17 11.31 -8.60
CA LEU A 212 15.33 11.11 -9.47
C LEU A 212 16.44 12.12 -9.17
N ILE A 213 16.08 13.41 -9.04
CA ILE A 213 17.03 14.49 -8.74
C ILE A 213 17.63 14.28 -7.36
N THR A 214 16.83 13.98 -6.34
CA THR A 214 17.31 13.79 -4.96
C THR A 214 18.24 12.58 -4.84
N ILE A 215 17.96 11.48 -5.54
CA ILE A 215 18.79 10.27 -5.48
C ILE A 215 20.12 10.53 -6.18
N LYS A 216 20.08 11.09 -7.41
CA LYS A 216 21.29 11.40 -8.16
C LYS A 216 22.12 12.53 -7.53
N GLY A 217 21.48 13.53 -6.93
CA GLY A 217 22.14 14.67 -6.29
C GLY A 217 22.76 14.37 -4.93
N VAL A 218 22.35 13.27 -4.28
CA VAL A 218 22.88 12.83 -2.96
C VAL A 218 23.86 11.66 -3.11
N GLU A 219 24.27 11.31 -4.35
CA GLU A 219 25.13 10.14 -4.65
C GLU A 219 24.62 8.83 -4.02
N TYR A 220 23.31 8.70 -3.86
CA TYR A 220 22.70 7.48 -3.34
C TYR A 220 22.72 6.42 -4.45
N GLN A 221 23.46 5.33 -4.27
CA GLN A 221 23.45 4.19 -5.18
C GLN A 221 22.02 3.63 -5.23
N GLU A 222 21.37 3.72 -6.39
CA GLU A 222 20.07 3.12 -6.61
C GLU A 222 20.26 1.63 -6.86
N HIS A 223 19.47 0.79 -6.20
CA HIS A 223 19.30 -0.60 -6.63
C HIS A 223 18.63 -0.58 -8.00
N VAL A 224 19.46 -0.51 -9.05
CA VAL A 224 19.05 -0.44 -10.45
C VAL A 224 18.16 -1.64 -10.82
N SER A 225 18.29 -2.74 -10.07
CA SER A 225 17.46 -3.94 -10.15
C SER A 225 15.97 -3.70 -9.83
N GLU A 226 15.59 -2.61 -9.15
CA GLU A 226 14.19 -2.35 -8.80
C GLU A 226 13.35 -1.86 -9.97
N TYR A 227 13.81 -0.82 -10.66
CA TYR A 227 13.04 -0.14 -11.70
C TYR A 227 13.87 0.26 -12.92
N GLY A 228 15.20 0.31 -12.79
CA GLY A 228 16.08 0.84 -13.83
C GLY A 228 17.05 1.88 -13.29
N VAL A 229 17.88 2.41 -14.19
CA VAL A 229 18.91 3.41 -13.86
C VAL A 229 18.31 4.81 -13.70
N HIS A 230 17.23 5.10 -14.43
CA HIS A 230 16.61 6.43 -14.49
C HIS A 230 15.10 6.38 -14.23
N TRP A 231 14.58 5.21 -13.89
CA TRP A 231 13.17 4.95 -13.72
C TRP A 231 12.86 4.64 -12.26
N ASN A 232 11.69 5.07 -11.79
CA ASN A 232 11.24 4.76 -10.44
C ASN A 232 9.73 4.47 -10.44
N PHE A 233 9.25 3.96 -9.31
CA PHE A 233 7.86 3.57 -9.15
C PHE A 233 6.84 4.67 -9.50
N PHE A 234 7.14 5.96 -9.29
CA PHE A 234 6.20 7.03 -9.61
C PHE A 234 5.99 7.18 -11.12
N PHE A 235 7.03 6.93 -11.94
CA PHE A 235 6.89 6.90 -13.40
C PHE A 235 6.06 5.69 -13.86
N THR A 236 6.31 4.50 -13.30
CA THR A 236 5.46 3.31 -13.54
C THR A 236 4.00 3.60 -13.17
N LEU A 237 3.76 4.21 -12.00
CA LEU A 237 2.41 4.55 -11.54
C LEU A 237 1.75 5.61 -12.43
N CYS A 238 2.51 6.58 -12.94
CA CYS A 238 2.03 7.56 -13.92
C CYS A 238 1.56 6.88 -15.21
N CYS A 239 2.37 5.97 -15.77
CA CYS A 239 1.98 5.21 -16.95
C CYS A 239 0.74 4.35 -16.69
N VAL A 240 0.67 3.67 -15.55
CA VAL A 240 -0.48 2.84 -15.18
C VAL A 240 -1.76 3.67 -15.04
N GLU A 241 -1.73 4.79 -14.30
CA GLU A 241 -2.91 5.64 -14.12
C GLU A 241 -3.31 6.36 -15.43
N GLY A 242 -2.34 6.74 -16.28
CA GLY A 242 -2.59 7.26 -17.62
C GLY A 242 -3.30 6.24 -18.51
N SER A 243 -2.79 5.01 -18.57
CA SER A 243 -3.39 3.88 -19.30
C SER A 243 -4.80 3.57 -18.79
N MET A 244 -5.06 3.66 -17.48
CA MET A 244 -6.40 3.49 -16.91
C MET A 244 -7.38 4.59 -17.35
N VAL A 245 -6.93 5.84 -17.53
CA VAL A 245 -7.79 6.91 -18.04
C VAL A 245 -8.14 6.66 -19.51
N ALA A 246 -7.15 6.28 -20.33
CA ALA A 246 -7.38 5.90 -21.72
C ALA A 246 -8.33 4.70 -21.86
N TRP A 247 -8.11 3.65 -21.06
CA TRP A 247 -8.96 2.46 -21.04
C TRP A 247 -10.41 2.79 -20.68
N LYS A 248 -10.64 3.58 -19.63
CA LYS A 248 -12.01 3.98 -19.23
C LYS A 248 -12.73 4.77 -20.31
N HIS A 249 -11.99 5.60 -21.04
CA HIS A 249 -12.51 6.38 -22.17
C HIS A 249 -12.95 5.48 -23.32
N ILE A 250 -12.10 4.51 -23.71
CA ILE A 250 -12.41 3.52 -24.77
C ILE A 250 -13.60 2.65 -24.35
N LYS A 251 -13.56 2.11 -23.13
CA LYS A 251 -14.60 1.25 -22.56
C LYS A 251 -15.96 1.94 -22.56
N GLY A 252 -16.03 3.20 -22.14
CA GLY A 252 -17.29 3.94 -22.08
C GLY A 252 -17.95 4.20 -23.44
N ARG A 253 -17.20 4.12 -24.55
CA ARG A 253 -17.70 4.33 -25.91
C ARG A 253 -18.09 3.05 -26.63
N HIS A 254 -17.30 1.99 -26.45
CA HIS A 254 -17.37 0.80 -27.31
C HIS A 254 -17.89 -0.45 -26.61
N PHE A 255 -17.97 -0.46 -25.28
CA PHE A 255 -18.25 -1.68 -24.53
C PHE A 255 -19.45 -1.52 -23.60
N SER A 256 -20.32 -2.53 -23.58
CA SER A 256 -21.43 -2.58 -22.63
C SER A 256 -20.93 -2.64 -21.19
N LEU A 257 -21.62 -1.96 -20.28
CA LEU A 257 -21.30 -1.95 -18.85
C LEU A 257 -21.62 -3.27 -18.13
N THR A 258 -22.30 -4.21 -18.78
CA THR A 258 -22.75 -5.47 -18.16
C THR A 258 -21.62 -6.49 -17.96
N LEU A 259 -20.65 -6.57 -18.88
CA LEU A 259 -19.54 -7.51 -18.79
C LEU A 259 -18.36 -6.98 -17.94
N PRO A 260 -17.62 -7.87 -17.24
CA PRO A 260 -16.45 -7.52 -16.44
C PRO A 260 -15.19 -7.28 -17.29
N TRP A 261 -15.27 -6.37 -18.27
CA TRP A 261 -14.18 -6.10 -19.23
C TRP A 261 -12.81 -5.81 -18.59
N ASP A 262 -12.78 -5.09 -17.46
CA ASP A 262 -11.51 -4.79 -16.77
C ASP A 262 -10.84 -6.07 -16.27
N GLY A 263 -11.62 -7.03 -15.75
CA GLY A 263 -11.09 -8.31 -15.29
C GLY A 263 -10.64 -9.18 -16.47
N MET A 264 -11.38 -9.19 -17.57
CA MET A 264 -11.02 -9.93 -18.78
C MET A 264 -9.71 -9.40 -19.39
N LEU A 265 -9.58 -8.08 -19.51
CA LEU A 265 -8.36 -7.45 -19.99
C LEU A 265 -7.18 -7.72 -19.04
N ALA A 266 -7.40 -7.66 -17.73
CA ALA A 266 -6.36 -8.01 -16.76
C ALA A 266 -5.89 -9.46 -16.97
N CYS A 267 -6.80 -10.42 -17.08
CA CYS A 267 -6.44 -11.83 -17.32
C CYS A 267 -5.69 -12.03 -18.64
N LEU A 268 -6.11 -11.33 -19.71
CA LEU A 268 -5.42 -11.38 -20.99
C LEU A 268 -3.98 -10.83 -20.89
N LEU A 269 -3.82 -9.64 -20.32
CA LEU A 269 -2.49 -9.03 -20.16
C LEU A 269 -1.58 -9.87 -19.27
N MET A 270 -2.10 -10.39 -18.15
CA MET A 270 -1.37 -11.31 -17.28
C MET A 270 -0.90 -12.54 -18.04
N MET A 271 -1.81 -13.21 -18.77
CA MET A 271 -1.49 -14.44 -19.50
C MET A 271 -0.43 -14.20 -20.58
N VAL A 272 -0.63 -13.18 -21.43
CA VAL A 272 0.32 -12.85 -22.51
C VAL A 272 1.68 -12.48 -21.93
N TYR A 273 1.71 -11.69 -20.85
CA TYR A 273 2.95 -11.30 -20.21
C TYR A 273 3.66 -12.48 -19.54
N GLN A 274 2.93 -13.39 -18.89
CA GLN A 274 3.51 -14.60 -18.31
C GLN A 274 4.07 -15.54 -19.38
N LEU A 275 3.41 -15.66 -20.53
CA LEU A 275 3.95 -16.44 -21.67
C LEU A 275 5.26 -15.83 -22.18
N TYR A 276 5.35 -14.49 -22.26
CA TYR A 276 6.59 -13.80 -22.57
C TYR A 276 7.69 -14.06 -21.53
N LEU A 277 7.35 -14.03 -20.24
CA LEU A 277 8.31 -14.30 -19.16
C LEU A 277 8.79 -15.76 -19.18
N SER A 278 7.88 -16.72 -19.36
CA SER A 278 8.17 -18.15 -19.24
C SER A 278 8.77 -18.79 -20.49
N ILE A 279 8.32 -18.41 -21.69
CA ILE A 279 8.76 -19.04 -22.96
C ILE A 279 9.58 -18.05 -23.79
N GLY A 280 9.25 -16.75 -23.73
CA GLY A 280 9.91 -15.71 -24.54
C GLY A 280 11.26 -15.23 -24.00
N GLY A 281 11.80 -15.84 -22.95
CA GLY A 281 13.06 -15.40 -22.30
C GLY A 281 12.94 -14.06 -21.55
N GLY A 282 11.72 -13.54 -21.36
CA GLY A 282 11.49 -12.25 -20.74
C GLY A 282 11.93 -12.19 -19.27
N GLN A 283 11.82 -13.30 -18.54
CA GLN A 283 12.23 -13.38 -17.13
C GLN A 283 13.75 -13.15 -16.99
N ASP A 284 14.55 -13.93 -17.72
CA ASP A 284 16.02 -13.79 -17.71
C ASP A 284 16.45 -12.43 -18.25
N PHE A 285 15.77 -11.91 -19.26
CA PHE A 285 16.04 -10.57 -19.77
C PHE A 285 15.87 -9.50 -18.70
N ILE A 286 14.78 -9.54 -17.91
CA ILE A 286 14.54 -8.58 -16.83
C ILE A 286 15.56 -8.75 -15.69
N GLU A 287 15.77 -9.98 -15.23
CA GLU A 287 16.56 -10.25 -14.01
C GLU A 287 18.07 -10.13 -14.25
N ASN A 288 18.56 -10.70 -15.35
CA ASN A 288 19.98 -10.95 -15.59
C ASN A 288 20.52 -10.34 -16.90
N GLY A 289 19.66 -9.80 -17.78
CA GLY A 289 20.10 -9.31 -19.08
C GLY A 289 21.13 -8.18 -19.01
N PRO A 290 21.92 -7.93 -20.07
CA PRO A 290 22.83 -6.79 -20.13
C PRO A 290 22.07 -5.46 -20.12
N ARG A 291 22.65 -4.40 -19.54
CA ARG A 291 22.02 -3.06 -19.46
C ARG A 291 22.35 -2.13 -20.64
N GLN A 292 23.19 -2.59 -21.54
CA GLN A 292 23.61 -1.85 -22.73
C GLN A 292 23.19 -2.63 -23.97
N CYS A 293 22.80 -1.92 -25.02
CA CYS A 293 22.53 -2.53 -26.32
C CYS A 293 23.87 -2.94 -26.96
N SER A 294 23.94 -4.15 -27.51
CA SER A 294 25.11 -4.63 -28.24
C SER A 294 25.21 -3.91 -29.60
N SER A 295 26.30 -3.16 -29.79
CA SER A 295 26.85 -2.51 -31.01
C SER A 295 26.56 -1.01 -31.30
N ASP A 296 27.68 -0.29 -31.46
CA ASP A 296 28.02 1.01 -32.08
C ASP A 296 27.25 2.32 -31.81
N ASP A 297 26.03 2.31 -31.28
CA ASP A 297 25.34 3.57 -30.93
C ASP A 297 25.63 3.98 -29.49
N SER A 298 26.83 4.54 -29.27
CA SER A 298 27.28 5.12 -27.99
C SER A 298 26.48 6.34 -27.50
N ASN A 299 25.45 6.75 -28.24
CA ASN A 299 24.51 7.77 -27.78
C ASN A 299 23.57 7.17 -26.72
N TRP A 300 23.79 7.58 -25.47
CA TRP A 300 22.90 7.30 -24.33
C TRP A 300 21.44 7.73 -24.58
N LEU A 301 21.22 8.64 -25.52
CA LEU A 301 19.90 9.14 -25.95
C LEU A 301 19.15 8.17 -26.89
N SER A 302 19.77 7.07 -27.32
CA SER A 302 19.09 6.07 -28.15
C SER A 302 17.96 5.41 -27.35
N LEU A 303 16.79 5.27 -27.97
CA LEU A 303 15.61 4.65 -27.36
C LEU A 303 15.90 3.22 -26.86
N CYS A 304 16.78 2.49 -27.56
CA CYS A 304 17.25 1.16 -27.14
C CYS A 304 17.95 1.23 -25.78
N SER A 305 18.97 2.09 -25.66
CA SER A 305 19.75 2.20 -24.42
C SER A 305 18.88 2.67 -23.25
N ALA A 306 17.98 3.63 -23.48
CA ALA A 306 17.03 4.07 -22.46
C ALA A 306 16.05 2.98 -22.04
N PHE A 307 15.56 2.15 -22.98
CA PHE A 307 14.67 1.03 -22.67
C PHE A 307 15.40 -0.05 -21.88
N VAL A 308 16.56 -0.51 -22.35
CA VAL A 308 17.31 -1.60 -21.72
C VAL A 308 17.81 -1.20 -20.32
N ALA A 309 18.20 0.06 -20.13
CA ALA A 309 18.58 0.59 -18.82
C ALA A 309 17.42 0.70 -17.82
N ASN A 310 16.16 0.67 -18.29
CA ASN A 310 14.95 0.85 -17.46
C ASN A 310 13.91 -0.26 -17.65
N ARG A 311 14.36 -1.41 -18.15
CA ARG A 311 13.48 -2.51 -18.59
C ARG A 311 12.60 -3.04 -17.47
N GLU A 312 13.10 -3.09 -16.23
CA GLU A 312 12.37 -3.59 -15.07
C GLU A 312 11.13 -2.72 -14.84
N GLY A 313 11.31 -1.40 -14.81
CA GLY A 313 10.23 -0.44 -14.60
C GLY A 313 9.27 -0.34 -15.77
N ILE A 314 9.76 -0.44 -17.01
CA ILE A 314 8.95 -0.32 -18.24
C ILE A 314 8.13 -1.59 -18.46
N LEU A 315 8.75 -2.78 -18.46
CA LEU A 315 8.03 -4.05 -18.62
C LEU A 315 7.10 -4.30 -17.42
N GLY A 316 7.50 -3.86 -16.23
CA GLY A 316 6.65 -3.89 -15.03
C GLY A 316 5.35 -3.09 -15.15
N ILE A 317 5.23 -2.13 -16.09
CA ILE A 317 3.96 -1.43 -16.36
C ILE A 317 2.88 -2.42 -16.75
N ILE A 318 3.19 -3.49 -17.48
CA ILE A 318 2.22 -4.49 -17.93
C ILE A 318 1.65 -5.27 -16.73
N GLY A 319 2.52 -5.75 -15.84
CA GLY A 319 2.11 -6.44 -14.62
C GLY A 319 1.31 -5.53 -13.68
N TYR A 320 1.78 -4.30 -13.44
CA TYR A 320 1.08 -3.35 -12.59
C TYR A 320 -0.24 -2.82 -13.19
N LEU A 321 -0.33 -2.65 -14.51
CA LEU A 321 -1.59 -2.33 -15.18
C LEU A 321 -2.60 -3.46 -15.03
N SER A 322 -2.15 -4.71 -15.17
CA SER A 322 -2.98 -5.89 -14.95
C SER A 322 -3.49 -5.96 -13.52
N LEU A 323 -2.61 -5.74 -12.53
CA LEU A 323 -2.99 -5.64 -11.11
C LEU A 323 -4.00 -4.52 -10.86
N ARG A 324 -3.81 -3.37 -11.52
CA ARG A 324 -4.68 -2.19 -11.40
C ARG A 324 -6.08 -2.41 -11.99
N LEU A 325 -6.17 -3.14 -13.09
CA LEU A 325 -7.44 -3.54 -13.73
C LEU A 325 -8.15 -4.62 -12.91
N LEU A 326 -7.42 -5.64 -12.45
CA LEU A 326 -7.94 -6.72 -11.65
C LEU A 326 -8.50 -6.22 -10.31
N SER A 327 -7.77 -5.33 -9.63
CA SER A 327 -8.23 -4.69 -8.39
C SER A 327 -9.51 -3.87 -8.60
N GLU A 328 -9.62 -3.08 -9.67
CA GLU A 328 -10.85 -2.33 -9.98
C GLU A 328 -12.03 -3.27 -10.32
N SER A 329 -11.78 -4.36 -11.05
CA SER A 329 -12.80 -5.39 -11.34
C SER A 329 -13.31 -6.05 -10.05
N MET A 330 -12.39 -6.53 -9.21
CA MET A 330 -12.69 -7.14 -7.92
C MET A 330 -13.48 -6.18 -7.03
N ALA A 331 -13.10 -4.91 -6.93
CA ALA A 331 -13.80 -3.95 -6.09
C ALA A 331 -15.22 -3.65 -6.59
N ARG A 332 -15.45 -3.56 -7.91
CA ARG A 332 -16.80 -3.38 -8.45
C ARG A 332 -17.71 -4.54 -8.06
N TYR A 333 -17.19 -5.77 -8.09
CA TYR A 333 -17.96 -6.95 -7.72
C TYR A 333 -18.14 -7.10 -6.20
N CYS A 334 -17.07 -6.95 -5.42
CA CYS A 334 -17.06 -7.27 -3.99
C CYS A 334 -17.45 -6.08 -3.10
N ILE A 335 -16.88 -4.90 -3.34
CA ILE A 335 -17.01 -3.72 -2.46
C ILE A 335 -18.26 -2.89 -2.81
N TRP A 336 -18.58 -2.82 -4.10
CA TRP A 336 -19.64 -1.97 -4.65
C TRP A 336 -20.79 -2.76 -5.31
N PRO A 337 -21.36 -3.78 -4.63
CA PRO A 337 -22.48 -4.52 -5.19
C PRO A 337 -23.72 -3.62 -5.34
N LYS A 338 -24.46 -3.77 -6.44
CA LYS A 338 -25.74 -3.09 -6.69
C LYS A 338 -26.88 -3.92 -6.07
N VAL A 339 -27.01 -3.86 -4.75
CA VAL A 339 -27.98 -4.65 -3.97
C VAL A 339 -28.54 -3.78 -2.83
N ASP A 340 -29.70 -4.15 -2.30
CA ASP A 340 -30.35 -3.49 -1.17
C ASP A 340 -29.44 -3.38 0.07
N ALA A 341 -29.67 -2.34 0.86
CA ALA A 341 -28.81 -1.99 1.99
C ALA A 341 -28.79 -3.05 3.11
N SER A 342 -29.85 -3.85 3.27
CA SER A 342 -29.95 -4.87 4.32
C SER A 342 -29.02 -6.06 4.10
N THR A 343 -28.81 -6.47 2.84
CA THR A 343 -28.00 -7.65 2.49
C THR A 343 -26.59 -7.28 2.05
N ILE A 344 -26.30 -5.98 1.88
CA ILE A 344 -25.03 -5.51 1.33
C ILE A 344 -23.81 -5.94 2.14
N THR A 345 -23.94 -5.98 3.47
CA THR A 345 -22.83 -6.30 4.39
C THR A 345 -22.44 -7.76 4.32
N GLU A 346 -23.41 -8.67 4.46
CA GLU A 346 -23.17 -10.11 4.37
C GLU A 346 -22.65 -10.50 2.99
N LEU A 347 -23.24 -9.94 1.93
CA LEU A 347 -22.81 -10.19 0.57
C LEU A 347 -21.38 -9.72 0.31
N ARG A 348 -21.01 -8.54 0.83
CA ARG A 348 -19.62 -8.04 0.77
C ARG A 348 -18.66 -9.01 1.43
N GLN A 349 -18.96 -9.45 2.65
CA GLN A 349 -18.10 -10.38 3.39
C GLN A 349 -17.89 -11.68 2.62
N TRP A 350 -18.97 -12.31 2.14
CA TRP A 350 -18.87 -13.55 1.37
C TRP A 350 -18.10 -13.38 0.07
N ARG A 351 -18.36 -12.30 -0.69
CA ARG A 351 -17.62 -12.03 -1.94
C ARG A 351 -16.14 -11.78 -1.68
N LEU A 352 -15.80 -11.02 -0.65
CA LEU A 352 -14.40 -10.78 -0.24
C LEU A 352 -13.71 -12.08 0.19
N LEU A 353 -14.39 -12.93 0.96
CA LEU A 353 -13.87 -14.22 1.40
C LEU A 353 -13.62 -15.16 0.22
N ILE A 354 -14.61 -15.32 -0.67
CA ILE A 354 -14.49 -16.16 -1.87
C ILE A 354 -13.36 -15.65 -2.78
N ALA A 355 -13.29 -14.33 -3.01
CA ALA A 355 -12.22 -13.74 -3.81
C ALA A 355 -10.84 -13.97 -3.17
N SER A 356 -10.72 -13.81 -1.86
CA SER A 356 -9.49 -14.09 -1.10
C SER A 356 -9.06 -15.55 -1.27
N VAL A 357 -9.97 -16.51 -1.04
CA VAL A 357 -9.68 -17.94 -1.19
C VAL A 357 -9.29 -18.28 -2.63
N ALA A 358 -9.99 -17.73 -3.62
CA ALA A 358 -9.68 -17.94 -5.03
C ALA A 358 -8.28 -17.42 -5.41
N PHE A 359 -7.89 -16.22 -4.96
CA PHE A 359 -6.56 -15.69 -5.23
C PHE A 359 -5.46 -16.50 -4.54
N TRP A 360 -5.66 -16.92 -3.29
CA TRP A 360 -4.72 -17.80 -2.59
C TRP A 360 -4.57 -19.15 -3.28
N ALA A 361 -5.69 -19.79 -3.64
CA ALA A 361 -5.69 -21.07 -4.34
C ALA A 361 -4.97 -20.97 -5.69
N ALA A 362 -5.25 -19.92 -6.48
CA ALA A 362 -4.58 -19.69 -7.75
C ALA A 362 -3.08 -19.43 -7.58
N HIS A 363 -2.70 -18.64 -6.57
CA HIS A 363 -1.29 -18.39 -6.25
C HIS A 363 -0.54 -19.67 -5.85
N PHE A 364 -1.08 -20.47 -4.93
CA PHE A 364 -0.48 -21.73 -4.51
C PHE A 364 -0.48 -22.79 -5.62
N PHE A 365 -1.49 -22.78 -6.50
CA PHE A 365 -1.48 -23.63 -7.68
C PHE A 365 -0.33 -23.29 -8.63
N LEU A 366 -0.14 -22.01 -8.96
CA LEU A 366 0.97 -21.60 -9.85
C LEU A 366 2.34 -21.87 -9.24
N THR A 367 2.52 -21.58 -7.95
CA THR A 367 3.83 -21.71 -7.28
C THR A 367 4.15 -23.14 -6.88
N GLY A 368 3.17 -23.88 -6.35
CA GLY A 368 3.35 -25.24 -5.85
C GLY A 368 3.18 -26.33 -6.90
N VAL A 369 2.24 -26.18 -7.83
CA VAL A 369 1.95 -27.21 -8.85
C VAL A 369 2.69 -26.92 -10.16
N LEU A 370 2.64 -25.67 -10.65
CA LEU A 370 3.31 -25.30 -11.91
C LEU A 370 4.76 -24.83 -11.72
N GLY A 371 5.24 -24.69 -10.48
CA GLY A 371 6.63 -24.30 -10.19
C GLY A 371 7.00 -22.89 -10.63
N VAL A 372 6.03 -22.00 -10.89
CA VAL A 372 6.32 -20.61 -11.30
C VAL A 372 6.73 -19.82 -10.06
N SER A 373 7.97 -19.34 -10.02
CA SER A 373 8.51 -18.57 -8.90
C SER A 373 7.77 -17.24 -8.71
N ASN A 374 7.67 -16.77 -7.46
CA ASN A 374 7.13 -15.44 -7.16
C ASN A 374 8.22 -14.39 -7.36
N SER A 375 8.06 -13.47 -8.33
CA SER A 375 9.04 -12.41 -8.60
C SER A 375 8.36 -11.04 -8.66
N ARG A 376 8.72 -10.19 -7.69
CA ARG A 376 8.32 -8.77 -7.67
C ARG A 376 8.95 -8.00 -8.83
N ARG A 377 10.21 -8.26 -9.15
CA ARG A 377 10.98 -7.50 -10.16
C ARG A 377 10.37 -7.63 -11.55
N SER A 378 9.96 -8.83 -11.93
CA SER A 378 9.24 -9.03 -13.19
C SER A 378 7.75 -8.74 -13.09
N THR A 379 7.20 -8.52 -11.89
CA THR A 379 5.75 -8.32 -11.63
C THR A 379 4.88 -9.43 -12.24
N ASN A 380 5.31 -10.67 -12.05
CA ASN A 380 4.70 -11.84 -12.68
C ASN A 380 3.34 -12.24 -12.06
N ILE A 381 2.65 -13.23 -12.67
CA ILE A 381 1.31 -13.63 -12.20
C ILE A 381 1.30 -14.08 -10.73
N PRO A 382 2.22 -14.95 -10.26
CA PRO A 382 2.25 -15.32 -8.84
C PRO A 382 2.31 -14.12 -7.90
N PHE A 383 3.09 -13.09 -8.24
CA PHE A 383 3.20 -11.86 -7.45
C PHE A 383 1.92 -11.04 -7.45
N ILE A 384 1.26 -10.91 -8.61
CA ILE A 384 -0.03 -10.22 -8.73
C ILE A 384 -1.09 -10.93 -7.89
N LEU A 385 -1.20 -12.26 -8.01
CA LEU A 385 -2.19 -13.06 -7.29
C LEU A 385 -1.94 -13.04 -5.78
N TRP A 386 -0.69 -13.20 -5.35
CA TRP A 386 -0.33 -13.10 -3.93
C TRP A 386 -0.66 -11.72 -3.35
N SER A 387 -0.29 -10.65 -4.06
CA SER A 387 -0.59 -9.28 -3.62
C SER A 387 -2.10 -9.04 -3.50
N MET A 388 -2.90 -9.55 -4.45
CA MET A 388 -4.36 -9.50 -4.41
C MET A 388 -4.93 -10.35 -3.27
N ALA A 389 -4.40 -11.56 -3.06
CA ALA A 389 -4.82 -12.46 -1.99
C ALA A 389 -4.62 -11.80 -0.63
N GLN A 390 -3.40 -11.34 -0.34
CA GLN A 390 -3.03 -10.67 0.91
C GLN A 390 -3.94 -9.48 1.22
N ASN A 391 -4.02 -8.50 0.30
CA ASN A 391 -4.81 -7.30 0.51
C ASN A 391 -6.31 -7.63 0.65
N THR A 392 -6.83 -8.56 -0.15
CA THR A 392 -8.25 -8.95 -0.06
C THR A 392 -8.56 -9.66 1.25
N SER A 393 -7.69 -10.56 1.71
CA SER A 393 -7.83 -11.23 3.01
C SER A 393 -7.88 -10.22 4.16
N VAL A 394 -6.95 -9.25 4.16
CA VAL A 394 -6.90 -8.19 5.18
C VAL A 394 -8.12 -7.29 5.12
N LEU A 395 -8.58 -6.90 3.92
CA LEU A 395 -9.82 -6.15 3.75
C LEU A 395 -11.03 -6.90 4.31
N CYS A 396 -11.13 -8.19 4.03
CA CYS A 396 -12.20 -9.07 4.51
C CYS A 396 -12.22 -9.12 6.04
N LEU A 397 -11.05 -9.32 6.67
CA LEU A 397 -10.92 -9.37 8.12
C LEU A 397 -11.21 -8.03 8.79
N ILE A 398 -10.78 -6.91 8.20
CA ILE A 398 -11.13 -5.56 8.68
C ILE A 398 -12.64 -5.35 8.60
N HIS A 399 -13.27 -5.72 7.47
CA HIS A 399 -14.71 -5.58 7.30
C HIS A 399 -15.48 -6.40 8.35
N PHE A 400 -15.09 -7.67 8.54
CA PHE A 400 -15.65 -8.56 9.56
C PHE A 400 -15.45 -8.02 10.98
N ALA A 401 -14.24 -7.55 11.30
CA ALA A 401 -13.93 -6.96 12.60
C ALA A 401 -14.88 -5.78 12.88
N MET A 402 -15.03 -4.84 11.94
CA MET A 402 -15.90 -3.67 12.11
C MET A 402 -17.39 -4.02 12.25
N THR A 403 -17.89 -5.00 11.48
CA THR A 403 -19.31 -5.40 11.54
C THR A 403 -19.62 -6.22 12.79
N SER A 404 -18.65 -6.99 13.30
CA SER A 404 -18.84 -7.81 14.51
C SER A 404 -18.97 -7.01 15.81
N MET A 405 -18.74 -5.70 15.78
CA MET A 405 -18.80 -4.82 16.96
C MET A 405 -20.21 -4.30 17.27
N GLY A 406 -21.26 -4.67 16.52
CA GLY A 406 -22.62 -4.14 16.66
C GLY A 406 -22.86 -2.81 15.93
N GLU A 407 -24.13 -2.46 15.70
CA GLU A 407 -24.62 -1.30 14.90
C GLU A 407 -24.30 0.08 15.52
N PRO A 408 -23.90 1.08 14.71
CA PRO A 408 -22.83 1.00 13.75
C PRO A 408 -21.66 1.85 14.25
N VAL A 409 -20.51 1.23 14.51
CA VAL A 409 -19.24 1.95 14.41
C VAL A 409 -18.96 2.18 12.92
N GLN A 410 -19.71 3.13 12.35
CA GLN A 410 -19.70 3.53 10.94
C GLN A 410 -18.53 4.49 10.61
N ALA A 411 -17.60 4.68 11.55
CA ALA A 411 -16.49 5.60 11.42
C ALA A 411 -15.17 4.84 11.58
N ALA A 412 -14.25 5.04 10.65
CA ALA A 412 -12.85 4.66 10.86
C ALA A 412 -12.25 5.44 12.05
N PRO A 413 -11.24 4.90 12.75
CA PRO A 413 -10.50 5.65 13.77
C PRO A 413 -10.02 7.00 13.25
N ARG A 414 -9.97 8.01 14.12
CA ARG A 414 -9.75 9.41 13.71
C ARG A 414 -8.40 9.58 13.02
N LEU A 415 -7.34 9.02 13.58
CA LEU A 415 -6.00 9.05 12.98
C LEU A 415 -5.99 8.38 11.61
N PHE A 416 -6.70 7.28 11.45
CA PHE A 416 -6.81 6.57 10.16
C PHE A 416 -7.59 7.41 9.13
N MET A 417 -8.62 8.15 9.56
CA MET A 417 -9.31 9.12 8.70
C MET A 417 -8.36 10.24 8.26
N SER A 418 -7.62 10.86 9.18
CA SER A 418 -6.69 11.95 8.89
C SER A 418 -5.58 11.50 7.93
N ILE A 419 -4.99 10.31 8.15
CA ILE A 419 -4.00 9.71 7.24
C ILE A 419 -4.61 9.47 5.86
N ASN A 420 -5.80 8.88 5.78
CA ASN A 420 -6.42 8.56 4.49
C ASN A 420 -6.81 9.80 3.68
N ARG A 421 -7.23 10.90 4.34
CA ARG A 421 -7.54 12.18 3.68
C ARG A 421 -6.30 12.81 3.06
N SER A 422 -5.15 12.69 3.72
CA SER A 422 -3.87 13.28 3.31
C SER A 422 -2.83 12.25 2.90
N GLY A 423 -3.25 11.11 2.32
CA GLY A 423 -2.38 9.95 2.14
C GLY A 423 -1.12 10.22 1.31
N LEU A 424 -1.25 10.88 0.16
CA LEU A 424 -0.09 11.20 -0.70
C LEU A 424 0.89 12.17 -0.02
N PRO A 425 0.44 13.31 0.58
CA PRO A 425 1.31 14.15 1.40
C PRO A 425 2.00 13.40 2.55
N VAL A 426 1.26 12.57 3.29
CA VAL A 426 1.80 11.78 4.40
C VAL A 426 2.90 10.85 3.90
N PHE A 427 2.65 10.11 2.83
CA PHE A 427 3.65 9.23 2.20
C PHE A 427 4.90 9.99 1.76
N PHE A 428 4.74 11.14 1.12
CA PHE A 428 5.86 11.94 0.66
C PHE A 428 6.71 12.45 1.83
N VAL A 429 6.08 13.00 2.87
CA VAL A 429 6.81 13.51 4.04
C VAL A 429 7.46 12.36 4.82
N SER A 430 6.84 11.19 4.90
CA SER A 430 7.48 9.98 5.45
C SER A 430 8.79 9.63 4.73
N ASN A 431 8.82 9.70 3.39
CA ASN A 431 10.06 9.46 2.63
C ASN A 431 11.14 10.53 2.90
N ILE A 432 10.76 11.81 2.99
CA ILE A 432 11.70 12.89 3.32
C ILE A 432 12.26 12.72 4.73
N LEU A 433 11.39 12.47 5.71
CA LEU A 433 11.78 12.25 7.11
C LEU A 433 12.70 11.03 7.23
N THR A 434 12.47 9.99 6.44
CA THR A 434 13.37 8.82 6.37
C THR A 434 14.77 9.22 5.90
N GLY A 435 14.85 9.99 4.80
CA GLY A 435 16.11 10.54 4.33
C GLY A 435 16.80 11.42 5.38
N LEU A 436 16.05 12.27 6.08
CA LEU A 436 16.56 13.11 7.15
C LEU A 436 17.14 12.28 8.31
N VAL A 437 16.41 11.26 8.78
CA VAL A 437 16.90 10.36 9.84
C VAL A 437 18.18 9.66 9.40
N ASN A 438 18.25 9.20 8.16
CA ASN A 438 19.44 8.55 7.60
C ASN A 438 20.67 9.47 7.49
N LEU A 439 20.48 10.79 7.39
CA LEU A 439 21.55 11.78 7.42
C LEU A 439 21.98 12.11 8.86
N LEU A 440 21.04 12.16 9.80
CA LEU A 440 21.28 12.57 11.19
C LEU A 440 21.70 11.44 12.12
N VAL A 441 21.32 10.20 11.82
CA VAL A 441 21.52 9.03 12.67
C VAL A 441 22.32 7.98 11.92
N ASP A 442 23.34 7.42 12.58
CA ASP A 442 24.00 6.21 12.13
C ASP A 442 23.09 4.99 12.38
N THR A 443 22.27 4.65 11.39
CA THR A 443 21.22 3.64 11.50
C THR A 443 21.78 2.21 11.57
N ILE A 444 22.85 1.91 10.83
CA ILE A 444 23.45 0.56 10.75
C ILE A 444 24.05 0.15 12.09
N HIS A 445 24.69 1.07 12.81
CA HIS A 445 25.34 0.80 14.08
C HIS A 445 24.50 1.17 15.31
N SER A 446 23.20 1.45 15.13
CA SER A 446 22.30 1.79 16.23
C SER A 446 21.88 0.56 17.03
N SER A 447 21.86 0.68 18.37
CA SER A 447 21.30 -0.33 19.26
C SER A 447 19.79 -0.48 19.08
N ASN A 448 19.22 -1.59 19.55
CA ASN A 448 17.79 -1.85 19.45
C ASN A 448 16.95 -0.78 20.16
N GLU A 449 17.38 -0.30 21.32
CA GLU A 449 16.68 0.73 22.09
C GLU A 449 16.65 2.06 21.33
N LYS A 450 17.80 2.45 20.77
CA LYS A 450 17.92 3.67 19.96
C LYS A 450 17.07 3.57 18.69
N ALA A 451 17.09 2.43 18.01
CA ALA A 451 16.28 2.18 16.83
C ALA A 451 14.77 2.32 17.14
N MET A 452 14.30 1.69 18.23
CA MET A 452 12.90 1.76 18.65
C MET A 452 12.46 3.16 19.05
N LEU A 453 13.33 3.91 19.73
CA LEU A 453 13.06 5.30 20.08
C LEU A 453 12.90 6.16 18.80
N VAL A 454 13.85 6.06 17.86
CA VAL A 454 13.82 6.82 16.61
C VAL A 454 12.60 6.46 15.78
N LEU A 455 12.29 5.18 15.62
CA LEU A 455 11.10 4.72 14.88
C LEU A 455 9.80 5.21 15.52
N SER A 456 9.70 5.16 16.85
CA SER A 456 8.52 5.65 17.58
C SER A 456 8.34 7.15 17.42
N VAL A 457 9.41 7.94 17.56
CA VAL A 457 9.40 9.40 17.37
C VAL A 457 9.02 9.75 15.95
N TYR A 458 9.59 9.06 14.96
CA TYR A 458 9.25 9.22 13.55
C TYR A 458 7.76 8.95 13.29
N LEU A 459 7.20 7.85 13.81
CA LEU A 459 5.78 7.53 13.62
C LEU A 459 4.86 8.54 14.32
N MET A 460 5.23 9.00 15.51
CA MET A 460 4.50 10.08 16.19
C MET A 460 4.50 11.36 15.35
N ALA A 461 5.64 11.74 14.76
CA ALA A 461 5.73 12.90 13.88
C ALA A 461 4.87 12.77 12.63
N VAL A 462 4.88 11.60 11.98
CA VAL A 462 4.03 11.30 10.81
C VAL A 462 2.55 11.38 11.18
N CYS A 463 2.16 10.84 12.34
CA CYS A 463 0.79 10.89 12.83
C CYS A 463 0.35 12.31 13.16
N ALA A 464 1.19 13.08 13.87
CA ALA A 464 0.91 14.48 14.20
C ALA A 464 0.75 15.34 12.94
N LEU A 465 1.60 15.13 11.94
CA LEU A 465 1.48 15.80 10.64
C LEU A 465 0.14 15.48 9.96
N SER A 466 -0.28 14.21 9.96
CA SER A 466 -1.55 13.82 9.35
C SER A 466 -2.74 14.56 9.98
N GLN A 467 -2.73 14.74 11.31
CA GLN A 467 -3.76 15.47 12.04
C GLN A 467 -3.69 16.99 11.80
N LEU A 468 -2.48 17.55 11.69
CA LEU A 468 -2.29 18.95 11.34
C LEU A 468 -2.86 19.26 9.96
N LEU A 469 -2.53 18.44 8.96
CA LEU A 469 -3.04 18.57 7.60
C LEU A 469 -4.58 18.46 7.58
N ASP A 470 -5.14 17.51 8.32
CA ASP A 470 -6.59 17.33 8.42
C ASP A 470 -7.28 18.59 8.98
N LYS A 471 -6.75 19.17 10.06
CA LYS A 471 -7.25 20.44 10.63
C LYS A 471 -7.14 21.61 9.65
N LEU A 472 -6.05 21.70 8.89
CA LEU A 472 -5.83 22.76 7.91
C LEU A 472 -6.81 22.66 6.73
N PHE A 473 -7.03 21.45 6.21
CA PHE A 473 -7.95 21.22 5.09
C PHE A 473 -9.41 21.37 5.51
N ASP A 474 -9.78 20.97 6.73
CA ASP A 474 -11.13 21.20 7.24
C ASP A 474 -11.42 22.69 7.45
N LYS A 475 -10.46 23.48 7.95
CA LYS A 475 -10.60 24.94 8.03
C LYS A 475 -10.83 25.60 6.66
N LYS A 476 -10.08 25.18 5.63
CA LYS A 476 -10.27 25.70 4.27
C LYS A 476 -11.66 25.39 3.73
N ARG A 477 -12.14 24.14 3.88
CA ARG A 477 -13.51 23.77 3.45
C ARG A 477 -14.61 24.56 4.15
N VAL A 478 -14.44 24.86 5.44
CA VAL A 478 -15.40 25.67 6.19
C VAL A 478 -15.33 27.14 5.75
N ALA A 479 -14.16 27.64 5.36
CA ALA A 479 -14.01 28.98 4.81
C ALA A 479 -14.67 29.09 3.42
N ASP A 480 -14.43 28.12 2.53
CA ASP A 480 -15.02 28.11 1.17
C ASP A 480 -16.56 28.03 1.23
N LYS A 481 -17.12 27.25 2.15
CA LYS A 481 -18.58 27.18 2.39
C LYS A 481 -19.23 28.43 2.97
N LYS A 482 -18.45 29.42 3.41
CA LYS A 482 -18.95 30.71 3.90
C LYS A 482 -18.89 31.82 2.85
N VAL A 483 -18.26 31.55 1.70
CA VAL A 483 -18.07 32.51 0.61
C VAL A 483 -19.05 32.24 -0.56
N ASP A 484 -19.59 31.02 -0.63
CA ASP A 484 -20.81 30.66 -1.38
C ASP A 484 -22.06 30.93 -0.53
#